data_AF-A0A5B0DL89-F1
#
_entry.id   AF-A0A5B0DL89-F1
#
_cell.length_a   1.000
_cell.length_b   1.000
_cell.length_c   1.000
_cell.angle_alpha   90.00
_cell.angle_beta   90.00
_cell.angle_gamma   90.00
#
_symmetry.space_group_name_H-M   'P 1'
#
loop_
_entity.id
_entity.type
_entity.pdbx_description
1 polymer ?
#
loop_
_entity_poly.entity_id
_entity_poly.type
_entity_poly.pdbx_seq_one_letter_code
_entity_poly.pdbx_strand_id
1 'polypeptide(L)' 'MEWNLEEKIELLRIEMMNVANKKGLTADETIGASRKLDNLMDQYEELKKKLIVNV' A
#
# COMPACT_ATOMS: atom_id res chain seq x y z
N MET A 1 -15.15 -11.98 -3.31
CA MET A 1 -15.34 -10.52 -3.25
C MET A 1 -13.97 -9.93 -3.52
N GLU A 2 -13.80 -9.18 -4.60
CA GLU A 2 -12.50 -8.62 -4.99
C GLU A 2 -12.28 -7.30 -4.24
N TRP A 3 -11.16 -7.16 -3.54
CA TRP A 3 -10.85 -5.95 -2.78
C TRP A 3 -10.58 -4.76 -3.71
N ASN A 4 -11.13 -3.61 -3.35
CA ASN A 4 -10.80 -2.34 -4.01
C ASN A 4 -9.38 -1.88 -3.61
N LEU A 5 -8.89 -0.83 -4.27
CA LEU A 5 -7.51 -0.40 -4.09
C LEU A 5 -7.24 0.18 -2.68
N GLU A 6 -8.22 0.86 -2.08
CA GLU A 6 -8.13 1.39 -0.71
C GLU A 6 -8.07 0.27 0.32
N GLU A 7 -8.88 -0.77 0.14
CA GLU A 7 -8.87 -1.98 0.99
C GLU A 7 -7.52 -2.70 0.89
N LYS A 8 -6.95 -2.82 -0.32
CA LYS A 8 -5.62 -3.42 -0.53
C LYS A 8 -4.52 -2.61 0.15
N ILE A 9 -4.60 -1.28 0.10
CA ILE A 9 -3.67 -0.37 0.79
C ILE A 9 -3.74 -0.59 2.30
N GLU A 10 -4.94 -0.59 2.90
CA GLU A 10 -5.07 -0.74 4.36
C GLU A 10 -4.62 -2.12 4.84
N LEU A 11 -4.97 -3.18 4.12
CA LEU A 11 -4.51 -4.54 4.46
C LEU A 11 -2.99 -4.64 4.44
N LEU A 12 -2.34 -4.09 3.41
CA LEU A 12 -0.89 -4.12 3.31
C LEU A 12 -0.22 -3.20 4.34
N ARG A 13 -0.84 -2.06 4.68
CA ARG A 13 -0.38 -1.20 5.78
C ARG A 13 -0.38 -1.94 7.11
N ILE A 14 -1.46 -2.66 7.42
CA ILE A 14 -1.56 -3.49 8.63
C ILE A 14 -0.49 -4.59 8.62
N GLU A 15 -0.30 -5.27 7.50
CA GLU A 15 0.74 -6.30 7.35
C GLU A 15 2.15 -5.72 7.58
N MET A 16 2.48 -4.59 6.94
CA MET A 16 3.76 -3.90 7.11
C MET A 16 4.01 -3.54 8.57
N MET A 17 3.01 -2.97 9.27
CA MET A 17 3.14 -2.63 10.69
C MET A 17 3.34 -3.86 11.56
N ASN A 18 2.65 -4.96 11.25
CA ASN A 18 2.85 -6.23 11.96
C ASN A 18 4.26 -6.80 11.74
N VAL A 19 4.81 -6.72 10.53
CA VAL A 19 6.18 -7.15 10.22
C VAL A 19 7.19 -6.24 10.90
N ALA A 20 7.00 -4.92 10.84
CA ALA A 20 7.84 -3.93 11.51
C ALA A 20 7.91 -4.15 13.01
N ASN A 21 6.77 -4.41 13.65
CA ASN A 21 6.69 -4.69 15.09
C ASN A 21 7.40 -6.00 15.47
N LYS A 22 7.42 -7.00 14.58
CA LYS A 22 8.03 -8.32 14.85
C LYS A 22 9.51 -8.39 14.48
N LYS A 23 9.93 -7.73 13.41
CA LYS A 23 11.25 -7.88 12.79
C LYS A 23 12.09 -6.60 12.80
N GLY A 24 11.47 -5.45 13.10
CA GLY A 24 12.10 -4.13 13.06
C GLY A 24 11.85 -3.39 11.75
N LEU A 25 12.00 -2.06 11.81
CA LEU A 25 11.75 -1.17 10.67
C LEU A 25 12.71 -1.38 9.50
N THR A 26 13.95 -1.76 9.78
CA THR A 26 15.00 -1.95 8.78
C THR A 26 15.14 -3.40 8.31
N ALA A 27 14.25 -4.30 8.75
CA ALA A 27 14.23 -5.66 8.23
C ALA A 27 13.86 -5.66 6.75
N ASP A 28 14.47 -6.54 5.97
CA ASP A 28 14.22 -6.64 4.53
C ASP A 28 12.74 -6.88 4.21
N GLU A 29 12.03 -7.62 5.06
CA GLU A 29 10.60 -7.86 4.91
C GLU A 29 9.77 -6.59 5.15
N THR A 30 10.14 -5.76 6.11
CA THR A 30 9.48 -4.47 6.37
C THR A 30 9.73 -3.51 5.20
N ILE A 31 10.97 -3.43 4.71
CA ILE A 31 11.33 -2.63 3.54
C ILE A 31 10.59 -3.11 2.29
N GLY A 32 10.49 -4.43 2.10
CA GLY A 32 9.75 -5.04 1.01
C GLY A 32 8.26 -4.71 1.07
N ALA A 33 7.65 -4.76 2.25
CA ALA A 33 6.25 -4.37 2.45
C ALA A 33 6.02 -2.88 2.21
N SER A 34 6.93 -2.01 2.67
CA SER A 34 6.90 -0.56 2.40
C SER A 34 6.89 -0.27 0.90
N ARG A 35 7.79 -0.86 0.13
CA ARG A 35 7.85 -0.66 -1.34
C ARG A 35 6.57 -1.10 -2.04
N LYS A 36 5.96 -2.19 -1.58
CA LYS A 36 4.67 -2.65 -2.13
C LYS A 36 3.55 -1.66 -1.79
N LEU A 37 3.57 -1.09 -0.59
CA LEU A 37 2.58 -0.08 -0.16
C LEU A 37 2.72 1.18 -1.01
N ASP A 38 3.94 1.67 -1.22
CA ASP A 38 4.21 2.83 -2.09
C ASP A 38 3.65 2.61 -3.50
N ASN A 39 3.89 1.43 -4.10
CA ASN A 39 3.35 1.11 -5.42
C ASN A 39 1.82 1.09 -5.48
N LEU A 40 1.14 0.70 -4.40
CA LEU A 40 -0.33 0.73 -4.34
C LEU A 40 -0.85 2.16 -4.19
N MET A 41 -0.16 2.99 -3.40
CA MET A 41 -0.47 4.41 -3.25
C MET A 41 -0.31 5.16 -4.57
N ASP A 42 0.76 4.88 -5.32
CA ASP A 42 0.98 5.47 -6.64
C ASP A 42 -0.14 5.10 -7.62
N GLN A 43 -0.58 3.83 -7.63
CA GLN A 43 -1.73 3.41 -8.44
C GLN A 43 -3.02 4.13 -8.05
N TYR A 44 -3.22 4.38 -6.76
CA TYR A 44 -4.41 5.08 -6.26
C TYR A 44 -4.41 6.54 -6.69
N GLU A 45 -3.27 7.22 -6.57
CA GLU A 45 -3.13 8.59 -7.06
C GLU A 45 -3.34 8.69 -8.58
N GLU A 46 -2.82 7.75 -9.36
CA GLU A 46 -3.07 7.70 -10.80
C GLU A 46 -4.54 7.45 -11.15
N LEU A 47 -5.22 6.58 -10.40
CA LEU A 47 -6.66 6.36 -10.57
C LEU A 47 -7.45 7.64 -10.25
N LYS A 48 -7.11 8.32 -9.17
CA LYS A 48 -7.73 9.56 -8.74
C LYS A 48 -7.53 10.69 -9.76
N LYS A 49 -6.32 10.83 -10.32
CA LYS A 49 -6.05 11.78 -11.40
C LYS A 49 -6.93 11.51 -12.62
N LYS A 50 -7.06 10.25 -13.04
CA LYS A 50 -7.94 9.87 -14.16
C LYS A 50 -9.41 10.17 -13.89
N LEU A 51 -9.88 10.05 -12.65
CA LEU A 51 -11.24 10.43 -12.28
C LEU A 51 -11.46 11.93 -12.37
N ILE A 52 -10.46 12.75 -12.02
CA ILE A 52 -10.55 14.22 -12.05
C ILE A 52 -10.45 14.80 -13.46
N VAL A 53 -9.59 14.23 -14.32
CA VAL A 53 -9.36 14.71 -15.70
C VAL A 53 -10.53 14.39 -16.64
N ASN A 54 -11.38 13.42 -16.28
CA ASN A 54 -12.57 13.05 -17.05
C ASN A 54 -13.84 13.83 -16.64
N VAL A 55 -13.70 15.00 -15.99
CA VAL A 55 -14.79 15.90 -15.60
C VAL A 55 -14.72 17.21 -16.38
#